data_AF-A0A7J7SFF3-F1
#
_entry.id   AF-A0A7J7SFF3-F1
#
_cell.length_a   1.000
_cell.length_b   1.000
_cell.length_c   1.000
_cell.angle_alpha   90.00
_cell.angle_beta   90.00
_cell.angle_gamma   90.00
#
_symmetry.space_group_name_H-M   'P 1'
#
loop_
_entity.id
_entity.type
_entity.pdbx_description
1 polymer ?
#
loop_
_entity_poly.entity_id
_entity_poly.type
_entity_poly.pdbx_seq_one_letter_code
_entity_poly.pdbx_strand_id
1 'polypeptide(L)'
;MLLLLHSKTVTAGSGSLAAMAVFEAKFRPDMEEEEAKKLVSEAIAAGIFNDLGSGSNIDLCVISKSKLDFLRPYSVPNKKGTRFGRYSCEKGTTAVLTEKVTPLELEVLEETVQTMDTS
;
A
#
# COMPACT_ATOMS: atom_id res chain seq x y z
N MET A 1 14.98 16.47 -2.88
CA MET A 1 16.36 15.97 -2.77
C MET A 1 16.66 15.18 -4.04
N LEU A 2 17.27 15.84 -5.03
CA LEU A 2 17.52 15.25 -6.35
C LEU A 2 18.86 14.50 -6.27
N LEU A 3 18.85 13.19 -5.97
CA LEU A 3 20.04 12.37 -6.15
C LEU A 3 20.19 12.08 -7.65
N LEU A 4 21.12 12.79 -8.31
CA LEU A 4 21.59 12.49 -9.67
C LEU A 4 22.54 11.28 -9.63
N LEU A 5 22.02 10.10 -9.29
CA LEU A 5 22.69 8.83 -9.65
C LEU A 5 22.18 8.38 -11.02
N HIS A 6 23.08 8.26 -11.99
CA HIS A 6 22.77 7.79 -13.34
C HIS A 6 22.64 6.25 -13.40
N SER A 7 21.88 5.67 -12.48
CA SER A 7 21.72 4.21 -12.34
C SER A 7 20.46 3.71 -13.03
N LYS A 8 20.52 2.57 -13.73
CA LYS A 8 19.38 1.97 -14.44
C LYS A 8 18.32 1.39 -13.49
N THR A 9 18.76 0.90 -12.34
CA THR A 9 17.91 0.45 -11.21
C THR A 9 18.46 1.04 -9.92
N VAL A 10 17.59 1.33 -8.96
CA VAL A 10 17.97 1.85 -7.64
C VAL A 10 17.06 1.20 -6.59
N THR A 11 17.65 0.76 -5.48
CA THR A 11 16.92 0.24 -4.31
C THR A 11 17.26 1.08 -3.08
N ALA A 12 16.25 1.40 -2.27
CA ALA A 12 16.44 2.14 -1.02
C ALA A 12 15.58 1.52 0.10
N GLY A 13 15.91 1.82 1.35
CA GLY A 13 15.25 1.25 2.53
C GLY A 13 15.99 0.05 3.14
N SER A 14 15.42 -0.54 4.19
CA SER A 14 16.05 -1.64 4.96
C SER A 14 16.17 -2.94 4.15
N GLY A 15 15.14 -3.28 3.35
CA GLY A 15 15.15 -4.44 2.44
C GLY A 15 15.90 -4.23 1.12
N SER A 16 16.64 -3.12 0.95
CA SER A 16 17.26 -2.73 -0.31
C SER A 16 18.30 -3.74 -0.81
N LEU A 17 19.10 -4.35 0.07
CA LEU A 17 20.13 -5.31 -0.31
C LEU A 17 19.53 -6.59 -0.92
N ALA A 18 18.41 -7.08 -0.38
CA ALA A 18 17.71 -8.24 -0.92
C ALA A 18 17.09 -7.93 -2.30
N ALA A 19 16.52 -6.74 -2.46
CA ALA A 19 15.98 -6.29 -3.74
C ALA A 19 17.09 -6.09 -4.78
N MET A 20 18.25 -5.54 -4.39
CA MET A 20 19.39 -5.36 -5.28
C MET A 20 19.94 -6.69 -5.79
N ALA A 21 20.03 -7.72 -4.94
CA ALA A 21 20.45 -9.06 -5.36
C ALA A 21 19.58 -9.63 -6.48
N VAL A 22 18.26 -9.36 -6.46
CA VAL A 22 17.34 -9.77 -7.55
C VAL A 22 17.59 -8.99 -8.82
N PHE A 23 17.82 -7.67 -8.72
CA PHE A 23 18.14 -6.85 -9.89
C PHE A 23 19.45 -7.28 -10.55
N GLU A 24 20.53 -7.48 -9.77
CA GLU A 24 21.82 -7.93 -10.30
C GLU A 24 21.74 -9.30 -11.00
N ALA A 25 20.87 -10.19 -10.51
CA ALA A 25 20.73 -11.53 -11.08
C ALA A 25 19.88 -11.58 -12.36
N LYS A 26 18.88 -10.69 -12.51
CA LYS A 26 17.81 -10.87 -13.52
C LYS A 26 17.57 -9.67 -14.43
N PHE A 27 18.06 -8.48 -14.08
CA PHE A 27 17.86 -7.29 -14.90
C PHE A 27 18.51 -7.45 -16.27
N ARG A 28 17.80 -7.01 -17.31
CA ARG A 28 18.33 -6.88 -18.67
C ARG A 28 17.97 -5.50 -19.21
N PRO A 29 18.81 -4.88 -20.05
CA PRO A 29 18.42 -3.65 -20.73
C PRO A 29 17.20 -3.90 -21.62
N ASP A 30 16.37 -2.85 -21.79
CA ASP A 30 15.27 -2.82 -22.76
C ASP A 30 14.23 -3.95 -22.58
N MET A 31 13.88 -4.24 -21.33
CA MET A 31 12.80 -5.18 -20.98
C MET A 31 11.42 -4.63 -21.37
N GLU A 32 10.52 -5.54 -21.75
CA GLU A 32 9.10 -5.23 -21.95
C GLU A 32 8.41 -4.89 -20.64
N GLU A 33 7.33 -4.10 -20.72
CA GLU A 33 6.62 -3.57 -19.55
C GLU A 33 6.20 -4.67 -18.55
N GLU A 34 5.63 -5.77 -19.03
CA GLU A 34 5.19 -6.88 -18.18
C GLU A 34 6.37 -7.63 -17.53
N GLU A 35 7.49 -7.72 -18.23
CA GLU A 35 8.70 -8.34 -17.68
C GLU A 35 9.30 -7.45 -16.57
N ALA A 36 9.31 -6.14 -16.79
CA ALA A 36 9.76 -5.16 -15.81
C ALA A 36 8.86 -5.15 -14.56
N LYS A 37 7.52 -5.17 -14.73
CA LYS A 37 6.56 -5.28 -13.62
C LYS A 37 6.84 -6.52 -12.77
N LYS A 38 7.02 -7.67 -13.43
CA LYS A 38 7.33 -8.94 -12.74
C LYS A 38 8.66 -8.87 -12.00
N LEU A 39 9.72 -8.37 -12.62
CA LEU A 39 11.05 -8.23 -12.00
C LEU A 39 11.00 -7.33 -10.75
N VAL A 40 10.34 -6.17 -10.84
CA VAL A 40 10.21 -5.25 -9.70
C VAL A 40 9.39 -5.88 -8.59
N SER A 41 8.29 -6.56 -8.92
CA SER A 41 7.51 -7.31 -7.94
C SER A 41 8.32 -8.40 -7.24
N GLU A 42 9.16 -9.14 -7.98
CA GLU A 42 10.05 -10.16 -7.39
C GLU A 42 11.11 -9.53 -6.47
N ALA A 43 11.69 -8.39 -6.86
CA ALA A 43 12.68 -7.67 -6.06
C ALA A 43 12.07 -7.15 -4.73
N ILE A 44 10.87 -6.59 -4.77
CA ILE A 44 10.16 -6.13 -3.56
C ILE A 44 9.77 -7.33 -2.70
N ALA A 45 9.29 -8.43 -3.30
CA ALA A 45 8.98 -9.65 -2.57
C ALA A 45 10.23 -10.21 -1.84
N ALA A 46 11.40 -10.19 -2.48
CA ALA A 46 12.65 -10.58 -1.83
C ALA A 46 12.98 -9.68 -0.63
N GLY A 47 12.73 -8.38 -0.72
CA GLY A 47 12.80 -7.48 0.45
C GLY A 47 11.83 -7.87 1.56
N ILE A 48 10.55 -8.08 1.23
CA ILE A 48 9.51 -8.48 2.18
C ILE A 48 9.85 -9.77 2.93
N PHE A 49 10.36 -10.79 2.25
CA PHE A 49 10.63 -12.09 2.87
C PHE A 49 11.97 -12.18 3.59
N ASN A 50 12.89 -11.23 3.36
CA ASN A 50 14.24 -11.27 3.93
C ASN A 50 14.56 -10.09 4.87
N ASP A 51 13.67 -9.10 5.01
CA ASP A 51 13.83 -7.97 5.92
C ASP A 51 12.63 -7.83 6.85
N LEU A 52 12.88 -7.81 8.17
CA LEU A 52 11.83 -7.70 9.20
C LEU A 52 11.15 -6.32 9.22
N GLY A 53 11.83 -5.28 8.74
CA GLY A 53 11.26 -3.94 8.59
C GLY A 53 10.38 -3.79 7.36
N SER A 54 10.36 -4.80 6.49
CA SER A 54 9.61 -4.83 5.24
C SER A 54 8.42 -5.79 5.33
N GLY A 55 7.32 -5.47 4.65
CA GLY A 55 6.13 -6.31 4.64
C GLY A 55 4.91 -5.63 4.01
N SER A 56 3.75 -6.28 4.08
CA SER A 56 2.47 -5.85 3.50
C SER A 56 2.34 -6.13 1.99
N ASN A 57 1.55 -5.31 1.29
CA ASN A 57 1.28 -5.47 -0.13
C ASN A 57 2.40 -4.86 -0.99
N ILE A 58 2.51 -5.33 -2.22
CA ILE A 58 3.40 -4.79 -3.24
C ILE A 58 2.56 -3.83 -4.10
N ASP A 59 3.04 -2.59 -4.22
CA ASP A 59 2.45 -1.58 -5.09
C ASP A 59 3.40 -1.29 -6.26
N LEU A 60 2.84 -1.07 -7.45
CA LEU A 60 3.59 -0.66 -8.63
C LEU A 60 3.06 0.66 -9.20
N CYS A 61 3.97 1.51 -9.65
CA CYS A 61 3.67 2.70 -10.43
C CYS A 61 4.40 2.59 -11.76
N VAL A 62 3.68 2.52 -12.86
CA VAL A 62 4.25 2.40 -14.21
C VAL A 62 4.07 3.73 -14.92
N ILE A 63 5.21 4.32 -15.29
CA ILE A 63 5.27 5.61 -15.97
C ILE A 63 5.81 5.36 -17.37
N SER A 64 4.99 5.63 -18.37
CA SER A 64 5.37 5.62 -19.78
C SER A 64 5.20 7.03 -20.36
N LYS A 65 5.60 7.23 -21.63
CA LYS A 65 5.49 8.55 -22.29
C LYS A 65 4.03 9.04 -22.42
N SER A 66 3.08 8.12 -22.51
CA SER A 66 1.67 8.42 -22.78
C SER A 66 0.73 8.07 -21.62
N LYS A 67 1.18 7.23 -20.68
CA LYS A 67 0.33 6.59 -19.67
C LYS A 67 1.00 6.56 -18.31
N LEU A 68 0.20 6.76 -17.27
CA LEU A 68 0.53 6.58 -15.87
C LEU A 68 -0.43 5.56 -15.27
N ASP A 69 0.09 4.43 -14.79
CA ASP A 69 -0.71 3.40 -14.11
C ASP A 69 -0.25 3.25 -12.65
N PHE A 70 -1.20 3.34 -11.72
CA PHE A 70 -0.95 3.14 -10.30
C PHE A 70 -1.70 1.88 -9.82
N LEU A 71 -0.96 0.84 -9.45
CA LEU A 71 -1.48 -0.48 -9.10
C LEU A 71 -1.29 -0.73 -7.60
N ARG A 72 -2.38 -0.56 -6.84
CA ARG A 72 -2.42 -0.71 -5.37
C ARG A 72 -3.67 -1.50 -4.94
N PRO A 73 -3.55 -2.79 -4.55
CA PRO A 73 -2.33 -3.61 -4.56
C PRO A 73 -2.05 -4.21 -5.94
N TYR A 74 -0.78 -4.32 -6.32
CA TYR A 74 -0.37 -5.19 -7.44
C TYR A 74 -0.30 -6.66 -7.01
N SER A 75 0.29 -6.93 -5.83
CA SER A 75 0.40 -8.28 -5.28
C SER A 75 0.26 -8.28 -3.75
N VAL A 76 -0.34 -9.35 -3.22
CA VAL A 76 -0.57 -9.55 -1.78
C VAL A 76 0.15 -10.83 -1.35
N PRO A 77 1.43 -10.76 -0.95
CA PRO A 77 2.25 -11.94 -0.64
C PRO A 77 1.79 -12.67 0.62
N ASN A 78 1.25 -11.93 1.60
CA ASN A 78 0.81 -12.48 2.87
C ASN A 78 -0.64 -12.08 3.14
N LYS A 79 -1.45 -13.03 3.63
CA LYS A 79 -2.83 -12.79 4.08
C LYS A 79 -2.90 -12.91 5.59
N LYS A 80 -3.67 -12.02 6.21
CA LYS A 80 -3.96 -12.10 7.64
C LYS A 80 -4.84 -13.33 7.90
N GLY A 81 -4.49 -14.12 8.92
CA GLY A 81 -5.33 -15.21 9.39
C GLY A 81 -6.66 -14.72 9.98
N THR A 82 -7.64 -15.62 10.06
CA THR A 82 -8.92 -15.34 10.70
C THR A 82 -8.79 -15.42 12.23
N ARG A 83 -9.51 -14.56 12.95
CA ARG A 83 -9.60 -14.65 14.41
C ARG A 83 -10.60 -15.75 14.76
N PHE A 84 -10.17 -16.77 15.50
CA PHE A 84 -11.05 -17.85 15.93
C PHE A 84 -11.94 -17.49 17.13
N GLY A 85 -11.46 -16.61 18.02
CA GLY A 85 -12.20 -16.17 19.19
C GLY A 85 -13.01 -14.90 18.95
N ARG A 86 -14.16 -14.79 19.63
CA ARG A 86 -14.90 -13.54 19.80
C ARG A 86 -14.44 -12.85 21.07
N TYR A 87 -13.85 -11.67 20.91
CA TYR A 87 -13.28 -10.88 22.02
C TYR A 87 -13.97 -9.52 22.19
N SER A 88 -15.20 -9.38 21.68
CA SER A 88 -16.02 -8.20 21.88
C SER A 88 -16.58 -8.22 23.30
N CYS A 89 -16.18 -7.28 24.15
CA CYS A 89 -16.81 -7.07 25.45
C CYS A 89 -18.12 -6.28 25.27
N GLU A 90 -19.11 -6.53 26.12
CA GLU A 90 -20.34 -5.75 26.14
C GLU A 90 -20.07 -4.31 26.59
N LYS A 91 -20.96 -3.37 26.23
CA LYS A 91 -20.81 -1.97 26.65
C LYS A 91 -20.90 -1.87 28.18
N GLY A 92 -20.08 -0.99 28.77
CA GLY A 92 -20.05 -0.77 30.23
C GLY A 92 -19.02 -1.61 31.00
N THR A 93 -18.23 -2.45 30.34
CA THR A 93 -17.20 -3.27 31.01
C THR A 93 -15.94 -2.49 31.42
N THR A 94 -15.77 -1.25 30.96
CA THR A 94 -14.61 -0.39 31.25
C THR A 94 -15.03 0.74 32.18
N ALA A 95 -14.34 0.91 33.31
CA ALA A 95 -14.63 1.99 34.26
C ALA A 95 -14.34 3.37 33.64
N VAL A 96 -15.32 4.27 33.70
CA VAL A 96 -15.20 5.66 33.24
C VAL A 96 -15.07 6.57 34.46
N LEU A 97 -13.99 7.35 34.54
CA LEU A 97 -13.74 8.25 35.68
C LEU A 97 -14.51 9.56 35.55
N THR A 98 -14.53 10.14 34.35
CA THR A 98 -15.24 11.38 34.03
C THR A 98 -15.72 11.30 32.59
N GLU A 99 -16.96 11.72 32.36
CA GLU A 99 -17.55 11.84 31.03
C GLU A 99 -17.99 13.29 30.79
N LYS A 100 -17.73 13.81 29.59
CA LYS A 100 -18.21 15.12 29.15
C LYS A 100 -18.79 14.98 27.76
N VAL A 101 -20.05 15.36 27.59
CA VAL A 101 -20.74 15.40 26.31
C VAL A 101 -20.92 16.86 25.91
N THR A 102 -20.42 17.24 24.74
CA THR A 102 -20.62 18.57 24.15
C THR A 102 -21.50 18.42 22.91
N PRO A 103 -22.79 18.82 22.97
CA PRO A 103 -23.65 18.83 21.79
C PRO A 103 -23.08 19.78 20.74
N LEU A 104 -23.12 19.37 19.46
CA LEU A 104 -22.81 20.25 18.33
C LEU A 104 -24.13 20.86 17.84
N GLU A 105 -24.21 22.19 17.80
CA GLU A 105 -25.27 22.90 17.09
C GLU A 105 -24.92 22.92 15.60
N LEU A 106 -25.60 22.10 14.81
CA LEU A 106 -25.53 22.11 13.36
C LEU A 106 -26.74 22.89 12.84
N GLU A 107 -26.53 24.11 12.34
CA GLU A 107 -27.51 24.76 11.47
C GLU A 107 -27.46 24.07 10.09
N VAL A 108 -28.54 23.38 9.71
CA VAL A 108 -28.70 22.85 8.36
C VAL A 108 -28.95 24.03 7.44
N LEU A 109 -27.89 24.55 6.81
CA LEU A 109 -27.97 25.73 5.95
C LEU A 109 -28.59 25.43 4.58
N GLU A 110 -28.47 24.19 4.06
CA GLU A 110 -29.10 23.80 2.80
C GLU A 110 -29.16 22.26 2.66
N GLU A 111 -30.34 21.74 2.29
CA GLU A 111 -30.55 20.36 1.90
C GLU A 111 -30.78 20.31 0.38
N THR A 112 -29.84 19.76 -0.38
CA THR A 112 -30.00 19.54 -1.83
C THR A 112 -30.21 18.05 -2.10
N VAL A 113 -31.47 17.67 -2.31
CA VAL A 113 -31.83 16.32 -2.74
C VAL A 113 -31.65 16.25 -4.26
N GLN A 114 -30.58 15.58 -4.71
CA GLN A 114 -30.43 15.25 -6.13
C GLN A 114 -31.03 13.87 -6.40
N THR A 115 -32.13 13.84 -7.15
CA THR A 115 -32.67 12.60 -7.72
C THR A 115 -31.89 12.25 -8.98
N MET A 116 -31.19 11.10 -8.96
CA MET A 116 -30.63 10.49 -10.17
C MET A 116 -31.73 9.69 -10.87
N ASP A 117 -32.05 10.02 -12.11
CA ASP A 117 -32.82 9.13 -12.99
C ASP A 117 -32.00 7.88 -13.27
N THR A 118 -32.51 6.73 -12.84
CA THR A 118 -31.98 5.42 -13.19
C THR A 118 -32.79 4.90 -14.37
N SER A 119 -32.26 5.13 -15.58
CA SER A 119 -32.68 4.43 -16.80
C SER A 119 -32.05 3.03 -16.84
#